data_AF-A0A6L4B2S8-F1
#
_entry.id   AF-A0A6L4B2S8-F1
#
_cell.length_a   1.000
_cell.length_b   1.000
_cell.length_c   1.000
_cell.angle_alpha   90.00
_cell.angle_beta   90.00
_cell.angle_gamma   90.00
#
_symmetry.space_group_name_H-M   'P 1'
#
loop_
_entity.id
_entity.type
_entity.pdbx_description
1 polymer ?
#
loop_
_entity_poly.entity_id
_entity_poly.type
_entity_poly.pdbx_seq_one_letter_code
_entity_poly.pdbx_strand_id
1 'polypeptide(L)'
;MTDRAKPRTLVSCLAASMALTATVALAGPPEPATFSIVAADPATGEVGVAVASRFFAVGAVVPFARAGVGAVATQASANTSYGPAVLDLLAHGVTPREAIGVVTRNDESRSRRQLGAVSATGDAATFSGPECNAWAGGRSGPGYGGFDDRAIDVRVDDHAEPIVELGRLVDLALVNDLWNRGWAAFMQGERGTDLKWQEATLAKAEALGASVLPEELYDTAVIRLANGDAASARAALDRALALNPKLAAQAAGDTDLAGLREAEP
;
A
#
# COMPACT_ATOMS: atom_id res chain seq x y z
N MET A 1 74.89 38.63 -42.35
CA MET A 1 75.34 37.68 -41.32
C MET A 1 75.05 38.31 -39.97
N THR A 2 73.86 38.10 -39.42
CA THR A 2 73.52 38.12 -37.99
C THR A 2 72.02 37.85 -37.85
N ASP A 3 71.77 36.88 -36.99
CA ASP A 3 70.55 36.17 -36.66
C ASP A 3 69.49 37.08 -35.99
N ARG A 4 68.24 37.07 -36.48
CA ARG A 4 67.10 37.73 -35.82
C ARG A 4 66.33 36.68 -35.03
N ALA A 5 66.60 36.63 -33.73
CA ALA A 5 65.90 35.80 -32.77
C ALA A 5 64.38 36.07 -32.76
N LYS A 6 63.59 34.99 -32.85
CA LYS A 6 62.12 35.01 -32.74
C LYS A 6 61.69 35.25 -31.27
N PRO A 7 60.57 35.96 -31.04
CA PRO A 7 60.07 36.24 -29.69
C PRO A 7 59.49 34.97 -29.05
N ARG A 8 59.82 34.76 -27.77
CA ARG A 8 59.30 33.68 -26.92
C ARG A 8 57.90 34.06 -26.42
N THR A 9 56.89 33.32 -26.84
CA THR A 9 55.52 33.43 -26.32
C THR A 9 55.48 32.92 -24.89
N LEU A 10 55.20 33.81 -23.93
CA LEU A 10 54.87 33.47 -22.55
C LEU A 10 53.50 32.80 -22.51
N VAL A 11 53.47 31.49 -22.26
CA VAL A 11 52.24 30.78 -21.92
C VAL A 11 51.95 31.05 -20.44
N SER A 12 50.93 31.88 -20.18
CA SER A 12 50.41 32.11 -18.84
C SER A 12 49.59 30.89 -18.40
N CYS A 13 50.10 30.12 -17.44
CA CYS A 13 49.34 29.07 -16.77
C CYS A 13 48.38 29.69 -15.76
N LEU A 14 47.13 29.89 -16.17
CA LEU A 14 46.04 30.25 -15.25
C LEU A 14 45.60 28.98 -14.51
N ALA A 15 46.15 28.74 -13.32
CA ALA A 15 45.67 27.69 -12.43
C ALA A 15 44.32 28.13 -11.83
N ALA A 16 43.21 27.64 -12.38
CA ALA A 16 41.90 27.81 -11.80
C ALA A 16 41.78 26.93 -10.54
N SER A 17 41.90 27.54 -9.36
CA SER A 17 41.53 26.89 -8.10
C SER A 17 40.01 26.82 -8.02
N MET A 18 39.42 25.68 -8.39
CA MET A 18 38.04 25.36 -8.04
C MET A 18 37.99 24.98 -6.56
N ALA A 19 37.56 25.91 -5.72
CA ALA A 19 37.12 25.59 -4.38
C ALA A 19 35.81 24.80 -4.48
N LEU A 20 35.86 23.50 -4.20
CA LEU A 20 34.69 22.64 -4.10
C LEU A 20 34.03 22.91 -2.74
N THR A 21 33.14 23.91 -2.66
CA THR A 21 32.22 24.05 -1.53
C THR A 21 31.19 22.93 -1.62
N ALA A 22 31.37 21.89 -0.80
CA ALA A 22 30.34 20.90 -0.56
C ALA A 22 29.19 21.57 0.20
N THR A 23 28.15 21.97 -0.52
CA THR A 23 26.89 22.38 0.09
C THR A 23 26.25 21.13 0.69
N VAL A 24 26.39 20.95 2.00
CA VAL A 24 25.55 20.00 2.73
C VAL A 24 24.12 20.56 2.66
N ALA A 25 23.32 20.04 1.75
CA ALA A 25 21.89 20.30 1.76
C ALA A 25 21.34 19.72 3.07
N LEU A 26 20.97 20.57 4.02
CA LEU A 26 20.14 20.11 5.12
C LEU A 26 18.85 19.60 4.48
N ALA A 27 18.57 18.30 4.67
CA ALA A 27 17.26 17.77 4.36
C ALA A 27 16.22 18.64 5.06
N GLY A 28 15.20 19.09 4.32
CA GLY A 28 14.08 19.81 4.91
C GLY A 28 13.46 19.00 6.05
N PRO A 29 12.69 19.63 6.95
CA PRO A 29 11.94 18.87 7.94
C PRO A 29 11.14 17.79 7.21
N PRO A 30 10.98 16.58 7.80
CA PRO A 30 10.20 15.53 7.14
C PRO A 30 8.80 16.06 6.79
N GLU A 31 8.06 15.38 5.93
CA GLU A 31 6.64 15.73 5.75
C GLU A 31 5.83 15.31 7.00
N PRO A 32 4.75 16.02 7.36
CA PRO A 32 3.85 15.56 8.41
C PRO A 32 3.29 14.18 8.05
N ALA A 33 3.57 13.18 8.88
CA ALA A 33 2.98 11.85 8.77
C ALA A 33 1.83 11.75 9.76
N THR A 34 0.64 11.37 9.28
CA THR A 34 -0.57 11.22 10.10
C THR A 34 -1.13 9.84 9.88
N PHE A 35 -1.35 9.12 10.98
CA PHE A 35 -1.98 7.81 11.00
C PHE A 35 -3.19 7.90 11.92
N SER A 36 -4.30 7.32 11.48
CA SER A 36 -5.51 7.25 12.29
C SER A 36 -6.20 5.91 12.10
N ILE A 37 -6.99 5.54 13.10
CA ILE A 37 -7.90 4.41 13.05
C ILE A 37 -9.28 4.88 13.53
N VAL A 38 -10.31 4.46 12.81
CA VAL A 38 -11.71 4.57 13.23
C VAL A 38 -12.21 3.15 13.43
N ALA A 39 -12.92 2.91 14.53
CA ALA A 39 -13.43 1.58 14.85
C ALA A 39 -14.86 1.69 15.39
N ALA A 40 -15.63 0.62 15.20
CA ALA A 40 -16.93 0.42 15.79
C ALA A 40 -16.98 -0.99 16.39
N ASP A 41 -17.67 -1.13 17.52
CA ASP A 41 -18.14 -2.42 18.02
C ASP A 41 -19.64 -2.53 17.72
N PRO A 42 -20.05 -3.27 16.67
CA PRO A 42 -21.46 -3.38 16.29
C PRO A 42 -22.33 -4.07 17.34
N ALA A 43 -21.75 -4.84 18.26
CA ALA A 43 -22.51 -5.52 19.31
C ALA A 43 -23.00 -4.54 20.38
N THR A 44 -22.22 -3.48 20.64
CA THR A 44 -22.53 -2.46 21.65
C THR A 44 -22.94 -1.12 21.06
N GLY A 45 -22.64 -0.88 19.78
CA GLY A 45 -22.80 0.43 19.12
C GLY A 45 -21.75 1.46 19.52
N GLU A 46 -20.69 1.04 20.23
CA GLU A 46 -19.57 1.88 20.60
C GLU A 46 -18.71 2.22 19.37
N VAL A 47 -18.18 3.43 19.34
CA VAL A 47 -17.33 3.92 18.25
C VAL A 47 -16.15 4.70 18.80
N GLY A 48 -15.02 4.65 18.11
CA GLY A 48 -13.79 5.28 18.56
C GLY A 48 -12.94 5.80 17.40
N VAL A 49 -12.12 6.79 17.72
CA VAL A 49 -11.08 7.32 16.81
C VAL A 49 -9.79 7.48 17.60
N ALA A 50 -8.68 7.00 17.05
CA ALA A 50 -7.35 7.33 17.52
C ALA A 50 -6.51 7.91 16.38
N VAL A 51 -5.65 8.88 16.70
CA VAL A 51 -4.80 9.55 15.72
C VAL A 51 -3.43 9.85 16.32
N ALA A 52 -2.38 9.64 15.54
CA ALA A 52 -1.02 10.06 15.83
C ALA A 52 -0.49 10.89 14.66
N SER A 53 0.12 12.04 14.95
CA SER A 53 0.62 12.93 13.91
C SER A 53 1.77 13.79 14.40
N ARG A 54 2.64 14.18 13.47
CA ARG A 54 3.61 15.27 13.66
C ARG A 54 3.00 16.65 13.31
N PHE A 55 1.70 16.80 13.56
CA PHE A 55 0.93 18.04 13.47
C PHE A 55 0.46 18.45 14.87
N PHE A 56 0.56 19.73 15.19
CA PHE A 56 0.17 20.24 16.50
C PHE A 56 -1.32 20.08 16.76
N ALA A 57 -1.68 19.60 17.95
CA ALA A 57 -3.08 19.47 18.38
C ALA A 57 -3.98 18.70 17.38
N VAL A 58 -3.45 17.64 16.76
CA VAL A 58 -4.17 16.83 15.76
C VAL A 58 -5.56 16.37 16.21
N GLY A 59 -5.76 16.18 17.52
CA GLY A 59 -7.05 15.82 18.11
C GLY A 59 -8.17 16.84 17.92
N ALA A 60 -7.86 18.10 17.59
CA ALA A 60 -8.86 19.11 17.25
C ALA A 60 -9.28 19.11 15.78
N VAL A 61 -8.55 18.39 14.92
CA VAL A 61 -8.72 18.43 13.46
C VAL A 61 -9.18 17.10 12.88
N VAL A 62 -8.60 16.00 13.33
CA VAL A 62 -8.80 14.69 12.69
C VAL A 62 -10.00 13.93 13.23
N PRO A 63 -10.16 13.71 14.55
CA PRO A 63 -11.12 12.76 15.07
C PRO A 63 -12.51 13.37 15.26
N PHE A 64 -13.54 12.69 14.76
CA PHE A 64 -14.95 12.98 15.01
C PHE A 64 -15.67 11.67 15.33
N ALA A 65 -16.51 11.66 16.36
CA ALA A 65 -17.31 10.50 16.73
C ALA A 65 -18.68 10.92 17.24
N ARG A 66 -19.69 10.09 16.95
CA ARG A 66 -21.05 10.24 17.46
C ARG A 66 -21.55 8.86 17.88
N ALA A 67 -21.82 8.71 19.17
CA ALA A 67 -22.27 7.45 19.76
C ALA A 67 -23.50 6.89 19.02
N GLY A 68 -23.51 5.58 18.75
CA GLY A 68 -24.58 4.90 18.02
C GLY A 68 -24.71 5.29 16.54
N VAL A 69 -23.84 6.17 16.00
CA VAL A 69 -23.88 6.61 14.60
C VAL A 69 -22.61 6.20 13.86
N GLY A 70 -21.44 6.61 14.34
CA GLY A 70 -20.19 6.36 13.63
C GLY A 70 -19.00 7.19 14.11
N ALA A 71 -17.86 6.93 13.47
CA ALA A 71 -16.58 7.58 13.71
C ALA A 71 -15.93 7.95 12.37
N VAL A 72 -15.25 9.10 12.34
CA VAL A 72 -14.67 9.71 11.14
C VAL A 72 -13.30 10.30 11.48
N ALA A 73 -12.32 10.08 10.59
CA ALA A 73 -11.00 10.67 10.65
C ALA A 73 -10.69 11.41 9.33
N THR A 74 -10.68 12.75 9.34
CA THR A 74 -10.29 13.58 8.20
C THR A 74 -8.86 14.08 8.36
N GLN A 75 -7.97 13.76 7.42
CA GLN A 75 -6.53 14.02 7.53
C GLN A 75 -5.89 14.45 6.18
N ALA A 76 -4.56 14.42 6.10
CA ALA A 76 -3.76 15.06 5.06
C ALA A 76 -4.02 16.58 5.05
N SER A 77 -4.37 17.18 3.90
CA SER A 77 -4.91 18.54 3.89
C SER A 77 -6.34 18.51 4.44
N ALA A 78 -6.51 18.34 5.74
CA ALA A 78 -7.81 18.05 6.35
C ALA A 78 -8.88 19.12 6.04
N ASN A 79 -10.12 18.69 5.88
CA ASN A 79 -11.30 19.55 5.81
C ASN A 79 -12.22 19.20 6.98
N THR A 80 -12.22 20.01 8.03
CA THR A 80 -12.96 19.71 9.29
C THR A 80 -14.48 19.66 9.10
N SER A 81 -15.02 20.21 8.01
CA SER A 81 -16.44 20.08 7.67
C SER A 81 -16.85 18.65 7.31
N TYR A 82 -15.91 17.80 6.88
CA TYR A 82 -16.19 16.41 6.52
C TYR A 82 -16.65 15.59 7.71
N GLY A 83 -16.08 15.80 8.89
CA GLY A 83 -16.40 15.05 10.10
C GLY A 83 -17.90 15.08 10.43
N PRO A 84 -18.47 16.26 10.74
CA PRO A 84 -19.89 16.39 11.02
C PRO A 84 -20.79 15.99 9.85
N ALA A 85 -20.43 16.36 8.61
CA ALA A 85 -21.25 16.06 7.43
C ALA A 85 -21.36 14.56 7.16
N VAL A 86 -20.27 13.81 7.29
CA VAL A 86 -20.30 12.34 7.18
C VAL A 86 -21.13 11.75 8.30
N LEU A 87 -20.94 12.18 9.56
CA LEU A 87 -21.74 11.69 10.69
C LEU A 87 -23.24 11.97 10.53
N ASP A 88 -23.62 13.10 9.94
CA ASP A 88 -25.01 13.41 9.63
C ASP A 88 -25.57 12.47 8.56
N LEU A 89 -24.80 12.18 7.51
CA LEU A 89 -25.20 11.21 6.48
C LEU A 89 -25.34 9.80 7.06
N LEU A 90 -24.38 9.35 7.88
CA LEU A 90 -24.44 8.06 8.56
C LEU A 90 -25.67 7.95 9.48
N ALA A 91 -26.05 9.03 10.17
CA ALA A 91 -27.25 9.05 11.01
C ALA A 91 -28.56 8.87 10.21
N HIS A 92 -28.54 9.15 8.90
CA HIS A 92 -29.66 8.90 7.98
C HIS A 92 -29.55 7.55 7.26
N GLY A 93 -28.64 6.67 7.68
CA GLY A 93 -28.45 5.34 7.10
C GLY A 93 -27.68 5.32 5.78
N VAL A 94 -27.05 6.42 5.39
CA VAL A 94 -26.16 6.45 4.22
C VAL A 94 -24.90 5.67 4.55
N THR A 95 -24.42 4.84 3.62
CA THR A 95 -23.19 4.06 3.88
C THR A 95 -21.96 4.96 3.95
N PRO A 96 -20.88 4.57 4.67
CA PRO A 96 -19.63 5.34 4.71
C PRO A 96 -19.07 5.65 3.31
N ARG A 97 -19.13 4.68 2.38
CA ARG A 97 -18.66 4.87 1.00
C ARG A 97 -19.44 5.98 0.28
N GLU A 98 -20.76 5.96 0.37
CA GLU A 98 -21.62 6.98 -0.24
C GLU A 98 -21.42 8.33 0.43
N ALA A 99 -21.36 8.38 1.77
CA ALA A 99 -21.17 9.60 2.53
C ALA A 99 -19.85 10.29 2.17
N ILE A 100 -18.76 9.52 2.09
CA ILE A 100 -17.45 10.00 1.60
C ILE A 100 -17.58 10.53 0.16
N GLY A 101 -18.28 9.80 -0.72
CA GLY A 101 -18.53 10.23 -2.10
C GLY A 101 -19.33 11.53 -2.20
N VAL A 102 -20.24 11.80 -1.27
CA VAL A 102 -21.02 13.04 -1.20
C VAL A 102 -20.14 14.21 -0.77
N VAL A 103 -19.42 14.09 0.35
CA VAL A 103 -18.64 15.21 0.91
C VAL A 103 -17.43 15.58 0.06
N THR A 104 -16.88 14.62 -0.70
CA THR A 104 -15.72 14.87 -1.58
C THR A 104 -16.09 15.38 -2.97
N ARG A 105 -17.35 15.26 -3.40
CA ARG A 105 -17.76 15.52 -4.79
C ARG A 105 -17.45 16.94 -5.26
N ASN A 106 -17.69 17.93 -4.40
CA ASN A 106 -17.61 19.35 -4.71
C ASN A 106 -16.41 20.05 -4.02
N ASP A 107 -15.50 19.30 -3.39
CA ASP A 107 -14.27 19.86 -2.85
C ASP A 107 -13.22 19.91 -3.97
N GLU A 108 -12.93 21.11 -4.47
CA GLU A 108 -11.92 21.32 -5.52
C GLU A 108 -10.52 20.84 -5.09
N SER A 109 -10.27 20.80 -3.78
CA SER A 109 -9.02 20.29 -3.20
C SER A 109 -9.11 18.83 -2.76
N ARG A 110 -10.17 18.08 -3.17
CA ARG A 110 -10.35 16.66 -2.80
C ARG A 110 -9.11 15.81 -3.07
N SER A 111 -8.31 16.16 -4.08
CA SER A 111 -7.11 15.43 -4.45
C SER A 111 -6.05 15.42 -3.34
N ARG A 112 -6.12 16.34 -2.38
CA ARG A 112 -5.18 16.45 -1.25
C ARG A 112 -5.79 15.99 0.08
N ARG A 113 -7.03 15.49 0.06
CA ARG A 113 -7.78 15.06 1.26
C ARG A 113 -7.61 13.56 1.48
N GLN A 114 -7.64 13.16 2.73
CA GLN A 114 -7.73 11.76 3.12
C GLN A 114 -8.77 11.61 4.22
N LEU A 115 -9.59 10.57 4.14
CA LEU A 115 -10.76 10.39 5.00
C LEU A 115 -10.98 8.90 5.29
N GLY A 116 -11.17 8.54 6.55
CA GLY A 116 -11.68 7.24 6.98
C GLY A 116 -12.99 7.39 7.75
N ALA A 117 -13.95 6.51 7.51
CA ALA A 117 -15.22 6.52 8.23
C ALA A 117 -15.70 5.09 8.52
N VAL A 118 -16.34 4.92 9.68
CA VAL A 118 -17.02 3.69 10.10
C VAL A 118 -18.40 4.04 10.66
N SER A 119 -19.45 3.30 10.28
CA SER A 119 -20.76 3.39 10.93
C SER A 119 -20.77 2.57 12.22
N ALA A 120 -21.69 2.86 13.13
CA ALA A 120 -21.86 2.04 14.35
C ALA A 120 -22.29 0.58 14.04
N THR A 121 -22.77 0.31 12.82
CA THR A 121 -23.06 -1.05 12.32
C THR A 121 -21.83 -1.81 11.83
N GLY A 122 -20.67 -1.14 11.74
CA GLY A 122 -19.40 -1.75 11.33
C GLY A 122 -19.06 -1.58 9.84
N ASP A 123 -19.93 -0.98 9.03
CA ASP A 123 -19.58 -0.63 7.65
C ASP A 123 -18.47 0.41 7.67
N ALA A 124 -17.48 0.29 6.79
CA ALA A 124 -16.34 1.20 6.76
C ALA A 124 -15.91 1.53 5.33
N ALA A 125 -15.34 2.72 5.15
CA ALA A 125 -14.74 3.12 3.89
C ALA A 125 -13.61 4.13 4.11
N THR A 126 -12.69 4.18 3.15
CA THR A 126 -11.59 5.16 3.13
C THR A 126 -11.50 5.85 1.78
N PHE A 127 -11.00 7.07 1.77
CA PHE A 127 -10.64 7.84 0.59
C PHE A 127 -9.27 8.47 0.76
N SER A 128 -8.45 8.39 -0.29
CA SER A 128 -7.15 9.06 -0.39
C SER A 128 -7.08 9.75 -1.75
N GLY A 129 -6.94 11.07 -1.74
CA GLY A 129 -6.74 11.83 -2.95
C GLY A 129 -5.35 11.57 -3.57
N PRO A 130 -5.21 11.67 -4.92
CA PRO A 130 -3.97 11.35 -5.62
C PRO A 130 -2.81 12.32 -5.37
N GLU A 131 -3.06 13.50 -4.80
CA GLU A 131 -2.06 14.51 -4.44
C GLU A 131 -1.78 14.54 -2.92
N CYS A 132 -2.19 13.51 -2.17
CA CYS A 132 -1.68 13.32 -0.82
C CYS A 132 -0.16 13.02 -0.82
N ASN A 133 0.47 13.10 0.36
CA ASN A 133 1.90 12.81 0.52
C ASN A 133 2.27 11.45 -0.09
N ALA A 134 3.56 11.28 -0.43
CA ALA A 134 4.06 10.07 -1.10
C ALA A 134 3.68 8.75 -0.40
N TRP A 135 3.51 8.79 0.92
CA TRP A 135 2.94 7.70 1.70
C TRP A 135 1.53 8.06 2.18
N ALA A 136 0.53 7.62 1.40
CA ALA A 136 -0.88 7.81 1.69
C ALA A 136 -1.69 6.58 1.26
N GLY A 137 -2.75 6.28 2.00
CA GLY A 137 -3.67 5.18 1.72
C GLY A 137 -4.66 4.97 2.86
N GLY A 138 -5.53 3.98 2.70
CA GLY A 138 -6.47 3.57 3.73
C GLY A 138 -6.78 2.10 3.59
N ARG A 139 -7.12 1.46 4.71
CA ARG A 139 -7.66 0.11 4.78
C ARG A 139 -8.97 0.16 5.55
N SER A 140 -9.95 -0.58 5.09
CA SER A 140 -11.25 -0.76 5.73
C SER A 140 -11.64 -2.23 5.68
N GLY A 141 -12.41 -2.67 6.65
CA GLY A 141 -12.75 -4.08 6.83
C GLY A 141 -11.87 -4.77 7.88
N PRO A 142 -12.07 -6.08 8.07
CA PRO A 142 -11.36 -6.85 9.07
C PRO A 142 -9.84 -6.89 8.83
N GLY A 143 -9.12 -7.22 9.89
CA GLY A 143 -7.67 -7.34 9.99
C GLY A 143 -7.10 -8.54 9.20
N TYR A 144 -6.24 -9.31 9.84
CA TYR A 144 -5.34 -10.23 9.17
C TYR A 144 -6.12 -11.42 8.60
N GLY A 145 -6.01 -11.65 7.29
CA GLY A 145 -6.81 -12.66 6.59
C GLY A 145 -8.32 -12.41 6.60
N GLY A 146 -8.78 -11.27 7.13
CA GLY A 146 -10.19 -10.94 7.28
C GLY A 146 -10.89 -11.62 8.46
N PHE A 147 -10.15 -12.23 9.40
CA PHE A 147 -10.71 -13.01 10.51
C PHE A 147 -10.76 -12.27 11.85
N ASP A 148 -9.91 -11.26 12.06
CA ASP A 148 -9.76 -10.55 13.33
C ASP A 148 -9.69 -9.02 13.15
N ASP A 149 -9.30 -8.29 14.20
CA ASP A 149 -9.13 -6.83 14.20
C ASP A 149 -7.68 -6.38 13.99
N ARG A 150 -6.73 -7.32 13.82
CA ARG A 150 -5.30 -7.03 13.72
C ARG A 150 -4.88 -6.89 12.26
N ALA A 151 -4.53 -5.70 11.78
CA ALA A 151 -4.12 -5.57 10.39
C ALA A 151 -2.81 -6.32 10.04
N ILE A 152 -1.82 -6.29 10.94
CA ILE A 152 -0.53 -6.99 10.86
C ILE A 152 -0.10 -7.32 12.29
N ASP A 153 0.22 -8.58 12.58
CA ASP A 153 0.81 -9.01 13.86
C ASP A 153 2.17 -9.65 13.57
N VAL A 154 3.24 -8.96 13.95
CA VAL A 154 4.62 -9.44 13.81
C VAL A 154 5.32 -9.31 15.15
N ARG A 155 6.12 -10.31 15.50
CA ARG A 155 6.85 -10.37 16.76
C ARG A 155 8.30 -10.70 16.50
N VAL A 156 9.17 -10.04 17.25
CA VAL A 156 10.61 -10.20 17.17
C VAL A 156 11.12 -10.30 18.60
N ASP A 157 11.00 -11.51 19.14
CA ASP A 157 11.45 -11.81 20.48
C ASP A 157 12.96 -12.13 20.43
N ASP A 158 13.75 -11.46 21.26
CA ASP A 158 15.19 -11.70 21.47
C ASP A 158 16.10 -11.65 20.23
N HIS A 159 15.66 -11.04 19.11
CA HIS A 159 16.53 -10.85 17.95
C HIS A 159 17.61 -9.81 18.24
N ALA A 160 18.85 -10.08 17.80
CA ALA A 160 19.99 -9.19 18.02
C ALA A 160 19.80 -7.80 17.37
N GLU A 161 19.02 -7.74 16.28
CA GLU A 161 18.64 -6.50 15.58
C GLU A 161 17.13 -6.43 15.40
N PRO A 162 16.36 -6.07 16.44
CA PRO A 162 14.91 -6.28 16.43
C PRO A 162 14.18 -5.35 15.46
N ILE A 163 14.66 -4.13 15.25
CA ILE A 163 14.04 -3.17 14.32
C ILE A 163 14.23 -3.57 12.86
N VAL A 164 15.42 -4.09 12.52
CA VAL A 164 15.72 -4.56 11.16
C VAL A 164 14.85 -5.77 10.84
N GLU A 165 14.76 -6.72 11.77
CA GLU A 165 13.94 -7.92 11.59
C GLU A 165 12.44 -7.59 11.59
N LEU A 166 11.98 -6.65 12.42
CA LEU A 166 10.61 -6.14 12.35
C LEU A 166 10.31 -5.56 10.95
N GLY A 167 11.22 -4.78 10.38
CA GLY A 167 11.08 -4.27 9.02
C GLY A 167 10.88 -5.39 8.00
N ARG A 168 11.75 -6.41 8.03
CA ARG A 168 11.67 -7.57 7.15
C ARG A 168 10.35 -8.36 7.32
N LEU A 169 9.90 -8.55 8.56
CA LEU A 169 8.64 -9.26 8.84
C LEU A 169 7.41 -8.46 8.40
N VAL A 170 7.43 -7.12 8.58
CA VAL A 170 6.38 -6.25 8.06
C VAL A 170 6.33 -6.31 6.54
N ASP A 171 7.49 -6.27 5.87
CA ASP A 171 7.58 -6.40 4.42
C ASP A 171 6.98 -7.71 3.92
N LEU A 172 7.30 -8.83 4.57
CA LEU A 172 6.71 -10.13 4.26
C LEU A 172 5.19 -10.13 4.53
N ALA A 173 4.75 -9.57 5.64
CA ALA A 173 3.33 -9.49 5.99
C ALA A 173 2.54 -8.66 4.97
N LEU A 174 3.13 -7.58 4.44
CA LEU A 174 2.51 -6.75 3.42
C LEU A 174 2.38 -7.46 2.07
N VAL A 175 3.38 -8.24 1.66
CA VAL A 175 3.30 -9.09 0.45
C VAL A 175 2.20 -10.14 0.64
N ASN A 176 2.22 -10.83 1.78
CA ASN A 176 1.24 -11.87 2.09
C ASN A 176 -0.20 -11.32 2.18
N ASP A 177 -0.39 -10.09 2.65
CA ASP A 177 -1.71 -9.43 2.65
C ASP A 177 -2.26 -9.23 1.24
N LEU A 178 -1.42 -8.81 0.28
CA LEU A 178 -1.81 -8.65 -1.12
C LEU A 178 -2.16 -10.00 -1.75
N TRP A 179 -1.35 -11.03 -1.48
CA TRP A 179 -1.60 -12.39 -1.95
C TRP A 179 -2.95 -12.92 -1.46
N ASN A 180 -3.22 -12.79 -0.16
CA ASN A 180 -4.49 -13.23 0.43
C ASN A 180 -5.70 -12.49 -0.15
N ARG A 181 -5.58 -11.20 -0.49
CA ARG A 181 -6.67 -10.46 -1.18
C ARG A 181 -6.92 -10.99 -2.58
N GLY A 182 -5.86 -11.31 -3.33
CA GLY A 182 -5.95 -11.92 -4.65
C GLY A 182 -6.66 -13.27 -4.57
N TRP A 183 -6.24 -14.12 -3.63
CA TRP A 183 -6.87 -15.41 -3.39
C TRP A 183 -8.33 -15.29 -2.93
N ALA A 184 -8.64 -14.39 -2.00
CA ALA A 184 -10.01 -14.18 -1.54
C ALA A 184 -10.94 -13.73 -2.67
N ALA A 185 -10.49 -12.78 -3.51
CA ALA A 185 -11.24 -12.34 -4.69
C ALA A 185 -11.41 -13.48 -5.70
N PHE A 186 -10.38 -14.31 -5.89
CA PHE A 186 -10.44 -15.49 -6.77
C PHE A 186 -11.51 -16.49 -6.30
N MET A 187 -11.54 -16.79 -5.00
CA MET A 187 -12.52 -17.68 -4.37
C MET A 187 -13.95 -17.13 -4.43
N GLN A 188 -14.11 -15.81 -4.46
CA GLN A 188 -15.41 -15.14 -4.65
C GLN A 188 -15.82 -15.02 -6.13
N GLY A 189 -14.95 -15.44 -7.07
CA GLY A 189 -15.20 -15.35 -8.51
C GLY A 189 -15.05 -13.94 -9.08
N GLU A 190 -14.42 -13.01 -8.35
CA GLU A 190 -14.19 -11.63 -8.77
C GLU A 190 -12.99 -11.52 -9.72
N ARG A 191 -13.16 -12.04 -10.94
CA ARG A 191 -12.16 -11.99 -12.01
C ARG A 191 -11.73 -10.55 -12.32
N GLY A 192 -10.44 -10.36 -12.58
CA GLY A 192 -9.80 -9.07 -12.79
C GLY A 192 -9.41 -8.37 -11.49
N THR A 193 -10.26 -8.41 -10.46
CA THR A 193 -9.90 -7.95 -9.10
C THR A 193 -8.84 -8.87 -8.49
N ASP A 194 -9.04 -10.18 -8.62
CA ASP A 194 -8.07 -11.20 -8.21
C ASP A 194 -6.70 -11.00 -8.85
N LEU A 195 -6.66 -10.85 -10.18
CA LEU A 195 -5.45 -10.64 -10.96
C LEU A 195 -4.75 -9.33 -10.56
N LYS A 196 -5.48 -8.24 -10.39
CA LYS A 196 -4.94 -6.96 -9.93
C LYS A 196 -4.17 -7.10 -8.62
N TRP A 197 -4.73 -7.82 -7.64
CA TRP A 197 -4.06 -8.02 -6.36
C TRP A 197 -2.84 -8.93 -6.51
N GLN A 198 -2.93 -9.98 -7.33
CA GLN A 198 -1.81 -10.88 -7.56
C GLN A 198 -0.63 -10.20 -8.25
N GLU A 199 -0.88 -9.32 -9.22
CA GLU A 199 0.16 -8.49 -9.83
C GLU A 199 0.79 -7.52 -8.83
N ALA A 200 -0.03 -6.93 -7.94
CA ALA A 200 0.47 -6.08 -6.87
C ALA A 200 1.35 -6.85 -5.88
N THR A 201 1.02 -8.11 -5.56
CA THR A 201 1.86 -9.01 -4.74
C THR A 201 3.25 -9.16 -5.33
N LEU A 202 3.33 -9.56 -6.61
CA LEU A 202 4.61 -9.79 -7.29
C LEU A 202 5.44 -8.49 -7.39
N ALA A 203 4.81 -7.38 -7.77
CA ALA A 203 5.47 -6.09 -7.86
C ALA A 203 6.00 -5.62 -6.49
N LYS A 204 5.23 -5.86 -5.42
CA LYS A 204 5.64 -5.51 -4.06
C LYS A 204 6.82 -6.37 -3.59
N ALA A 205 6.77 -7.68 -3.80
CA ALA A 205 7.86 -8.59 -3.44
C ALA A 205 9.17 -8.20 -4.15
N GLU A 206 9.11 -7.90 -5.45
CA GLU A 206 10.26 -7.45 -6.23
C GLU A 206 10.81 -6.11 -5.73
N ALA A 207 9.94 -5.12 -5.48
CA ALA A 207 10.35 -3.81 -4.99
C ALA A 207 11.03 -3.84 -3.62
N LEU A 208 10.70 -4.82 -2.77
CA LEU A 208 11.30 -5.02 -1.45
C LEU A 208 12.59 -5.87 -1.51
N GLY A 209 12.95 -6.41 -2.68
CA GLY A 209 14.01 -7.42 -2.79
C GLY A 209 13.68 -8.70 -2.03
N ALA A 210 12.40 -8.92 -1.69
CA ALA A 210 11.94 -10.14 -1.06
C ALA A 210 11.90 -11.27 -2.10
N SER A 211 12.25 -12.48 -1.67
CA SER A 211 12.11 -13.65 -2.55
C SER A 211 10.62 -13.95 -2.71
N VAL A 212 10.11 -13.83 -3.94
CA VAL A 212 8.77 -14.31 -4.30
C VAL A 212 8.70 -15.80 -3.99
N LEU A 213 7.69 -16.20 -3.21
CA LEU A 213 7.55 -17.59 -2.81
C LEU A 213 7.10 -18.46 -4.00
N PRO A 214 7.55 -19.72 -4.09
CA PRO A 214 7.07 -20.64 -5.11
C PRO A 214 5.54 -20.79 -5.10
N GLU A 215 4.93 -20.78 -3.92
CA GLU A 215 3.49 -20.90 -3.71
C GLU A 215 2.73 -19.66 -4.23
N GLU A 216 3.28 -18.46 -4.06
CA GLU A 216 2.72 -17.22 -4.64
C GLU A 216 2.69 -17.29 -6.18
N LEU A 217 3.76 -17.82 -6.79
CA LEU A 217 3.83 -18.00 -8.24
C LEU A 217 2.88 -19.09 -8.74
N TYR A 218 2.70 -20.15 -7.96
CA TYR A 218 1.74 -21.21 -8.25
C TYR A 218 0.31 -20.66 -8.30
N ASP A 219 -0.11 -19.94 -7.26
CA ASP A 219 -1.43 -19.31 -7.21
C ASP A 219 -1.59 -18.24 -8.28
N THR A 220 -0.51 -17.53 -8.61
CA THR A 220 -0.51 -16.60 -9.76
C THR A 220 -0.82 -17.33 -11.07
N ALA A 221 -0.28 -18.53 -11.28
CA ALA A 221 -0.59 -19.31 -12.46
C ALA A 221 -2.08 -19.68 -12.52
N VAL A 222 -2.64 -20.14 -11.39
CA VAL A 222 -4.07 -20.44 -11.26
C VAL A 222 -4.93 -19.21 -11.61
N ILE A 223 -4.67 -18.08 -10.97
CA ILE A 223 -5.46 -16.85 -11.15
C ILE A 223 -5.35 -16.32 -12.58
N ARG A 224 -4.14 -16.32 -13.17
CA ARG A 224 -3.94 -15.89 -14.57
C ARG A 224 -4.68 -16.78 -15.56
N LEU A 225 -4.63 -18.10 -15.36
CA LEU A 225 -5.34 -19.03 -16.23
C LEU A 225 -6.86 -18.81 -16.14
N ALA A 226 -7.39 -18.64 -14.93
CA ALA A 226 -8.81 -18.36 -14.71
C ALA A 226 -9.26 -17.01 -15.30
N ASN A 227 -8.34 -16.07 -15.49
CA ASN A 227 -8.55 -14.80 -16.20
C ASN A 227 -8.27 -14.89 -17.72
N GLY A 228 -7.99 -16.09 -18.25
CA GLY A 228 -7.79 -16.35 -19.67
C GLY A 228 -6.38 -16.09 -20.20
N ASP A 229 -5.41 -15.77 -19.35
CA ASP A 229 -4.02 -15.55 -19.73
C ASP A 229 -3.17 -16.82 -19.54
N ALA A 230 -3.38 -17.79 -20.42
CA ALA A 230 -2.68 -19.08 -20.36
C ALA A 230 -1.16 -18.95 -20.53
N ALA A 231 -0.68 -17.99 -21.33
CA ALA A 231 0.74 -17.79 -21.58
C ALA A 231 1.47 -17.32 -20.32
N SER A 232 0.96 -16.27 -19.68
CA SER A 232 1.55 -15.76 -18.44
C SER A 232 1.33 -16.70 -17.26
N ALA A 233 0.27 -17.51 -17.28
CA ALA A 233 0.03 -18.56 -16.31
C ALA A 233 1.09 -19.67 -16.40
N ARG A 234 1.39 -20.17 -17.61
CA ARG A 234 2.46 -21.16 -17.83
C ARG A 234 3.81 -20.65 -17.34
N ALA A 235 4.17 -19.41 -17.70
CA ALA A 235 5.43 -18.81 -17.25
C ALA A 235 5.55 -18.72 -15.71
N ALA A 236 4.43 -18.39 -15.03
CA ALA A 236 4.40 -18.35 -13.57
C ALA A 236 4.56 -19.75 -12.96
N LEU A 237 3.84 -20.74 -13.50
CA LEU A 237 3.92 -22.13 -13.05
C LEU A 237 5.32 -22.72 -13.25
N ASP A 238 5.94 -22.52 -14.42
CA ASP A 238 7.29 -23.01 -14.70
C ASP A 238 8.31 -22.45 -13.70
N ARG A 239 8.18 -21.15 -13.36
CA ARG A 239 9.03 -20.52 -12.35
C ARG A 239 8.75 -21.07 -10.95
N ALA A 240 7.50 -21.31 -10.58
CA ALA A 240 7.13 -21.92 -9.30
C ALA A 240 7.77 -23.31 -9.15
N LEU A 241 7.65 -24.15 -10.18
CA LEU A 241 8.21 -25.51 -10.20
C LEU A 241 9.74 -25.52 -10.19
N ALA A 242 10.38 -24.57 -10.86
CA ALA A 242 11.83 -24.43 -10.82
C ALA A 242 12.34 -24.08 -9.42
N LEU A 243 11.59 -23.28 -8.66
CA LEU A 243 11.94 -22.91 -7.29
C LEU A 243 11.56 -23.99 -6.27
N ASN A 244 10.44 -24.70 -6.47
CA ASN A 244 10.00 -25.80 -5.64
C ASN A 244 9.43 -26.97 -6.48
N PRO A 245 10.29 -27.94 -6.86
CA PRO A 245 9.86 -29.08 -7.66
C PRO A 245 8.79 -29.97 -7.01
N LYS A 246 8.58 -29.88 -5.70
CA LYS A 246 7.55 -30.68 -4.99
C LYS A 246 6.13 -30.29 -5.40
N LEU A 247 5.93 -29.05 -5.89
CA LEU A 247 4.64 -28.56 -6.37
C LEU A 247 4.17 -29.26 -7.65
N ALA A 248 5.04 -29.99 -8.36
CA ALA A 248 4.68 -30.67 -9.62
C ALA A 248 3.56 -31.70 -9.43
N ALA A 249 3.58 -32.46 -8.32
CA ALA A 249 2.55 -33.45 -8.02
C ALA A 249 1.18 -32.78 -7.77
N GLN A 250 1.18 -31.61 -7.13
CA GLN A 250 -0.02 -30.82 -6.92
C GLN A 250 -0.55 -30.26 -8.25
N ALA A 251 0.31 -29.63 -9.06
CA ALA A 251 -0.05 -29.07 -10.36
C ALA A 251 -0.71 -30.09 -11.30
N ALA A 252 -0.20 -31.33 -11.29
CA ALA A 252 -0.74 -32.42 -12.10
C ALA A 252 -2.15 -32.85 -11.68
N GLY A 253 -2.53 -32.66 -10.41
CA GLY A 253 -3.85 -32.99 -9.86
C GLY A 253 -4.83 -31.81 -9.85
N ASP A 254 -4.32 -30.57 -9.83
CA ASP A 254 -5.09 -29.35 -9.65
C ASP A 254 -6.00 -29.00 -10.85
N THR A 255 -7.31 -29.05 -10.65
CA THR A 255 -8.31 -28.77 -11.68
C THR A 255 -8.25 -27.34 -12.20
N ASP A 256 -7.79 -26.39 -11.38
CA ASP A 256 -7.71 -24.98 -11.77
C ASP A 256 -6.56 -24.73 -12.76
N LEU A 257 -5.62 -25.67 -12.90
CA LEU A 257 -4.54 -25.66 -13.88
C LEU A 257 -4.80 -26.61 -15.06
N ALA A 258 -5.97 -27.24 -15.15
CA ALA A 258 -6.27 -28.23 -16.19
C ALA A 258 -6.06 -27.67 -17.61
N GLY A 259 -6.37 -26.39 -17.84
CA GLY A 259 -6.17 -25.73 -19.14
C GLY A 259 -4.71 -25.51 -19.55
N LEU A 260 -3.74 -25.74 -18.65
CA LEU A 260 -2.31 -25.71 -18.96
C LEU A 260 -1.72 -27.10 -19.20
N ARG A 261 -2.44 -28.17 -18.86
CA ARG A 261 -2.02 -29.51 -19.21
C ARG A 261 -2.08 -29.60 -20.73
N GLU A 262 -1.01 -30.06 -21.36
CA GLU A 262 -0.98 -30.19 -22.81
C GLU A 262 -2.25 -30.92 -23.26
N ALA A 263 -2.90 -30.43 -24.33
CA ALA A 263 -3.81 -31.28 -25.07
C ALA A 263 -2.99 -32.51 -25.45
N GLU A 264 -3.33 -33.68 -24.91
CA GLU A 264 -2.68 -34.92 -25.33
C GLU A 264 -2.69 -34.96 -26.87
N PRO A 265 -1.53 -35.18 -27.51
CA PRO A 265 -1.47 -35.30 -28.97
C PRO A 265 -2.32 -36.47 -29.50
#